data_AF-A0A835S1X2-F1
#
_entry.id   AF-A0A835S1X2-F1
#
_cell.length_a   1.000
_cell.length_b   1.000
_cell.length_c   1.000
_cell.angle_alpha   90.00
_cell.angle_beta   90.00
_cell.angle_gamma   90.00
#
_symmetry.space_group_name_H-M   'P 1'
#
loop_
_entity.id
_entity.type
_entity.pdbx_description
1 polymer ?
#
loop_
_entity_poly.entity_id
_entity_poly.type
_entity_poly.pdbx_seq_one_letter_code
_entity_poly.pdbx_strand_id
1 'polypeptide(L)'
;MAFRRWVSKKIAEKFDDLYVVIGKESELVKIIAEVLEELDKSRKWAELHVADSCCFHYRRRLILKLLENCSKKGCAEGSHVYGCSSLALLEEELKWNVVLIHRYIGREALWVHRRFLSCYWMKYLTNQHALACPSELHPEVFPAFDRFLEEEVELLHTCLHIPADGFEETEAQSHHAATYMLWISKQILLPEFRMEEKLHELGGLKAILMKKCSEMSQIWERLLE
;
A
#
# COMPACT_ATOMS: atom_id res chain seq x y z
N MET A 1 -22.53 3.29 31.84
CA MET A 1 -23.14 2.16 31.09
C MET A 1 -24.66 2.24 30.94
N ALA A 2 -25.43 2.69 31.95
CA ALA A 2 -26.90 2.72 31.90
C ALA A 2 -27.49 3.65 30.83
N PHE A 3 -26.90 4.83 30.62
CA PHE A 3 -27.38 5.83 29.64
C PHE A 3 -27.27 5.33 28.19
N ARG A 4 -26.13 4.73 27.81
CA ARG A 4 -25.95 4.12 26.48
C ARG A 4 -26.99 3.03 26.20
N ARG A 5 -27.26 2.16 27.18
CA ARG A 5 -28.29 1.11 27.04
C ARG A 5 -29.70 1.69 26.85
N TRP A 6 -30.04 2.78 27.54
CA TRP A 6 -31.35 3.42 27.40
C TRP A 6 -31.54 4.07 26.02
N VAL A 7 -30.51 4.78 25.52
CA VAL A 7 -30.53 5.40 24.18
C VAL A 7 -30.65 4.33 23.09
N SER A 8 -29.85 3.27 23.13
CA SER A 8 -29.95 2.17 22.15
C SER A 8 -31.32 1.51 22.16
N LYS A 9 -31.94 1.31 23.33
CA LYS A 9 -33.29 0.75 23.46
C LYS A 9 -34.34 1.65 22.80
N LYS A 10 -34.28 2.97 23.02
CA LYS A 10 -35.22 3.94 22.45
C LYS A 10 -35.12 4.08 20.93
N ILE A 11 -33.93 3.88 20.36
CA ILE A 11 -33.72 3.87 18.91
C ILE A 11 -34.23 2.54 18.32
N ALA A 12 -33.98 1.41 19.01
CA ALA A 12 -34.42 0.09 18.54
C ALA A 12 -35.94 -0.08 18.54
N GLU A 13 -36.64 0.60 19.46
CA GLU A 13 -38.12 0.68 19.47
C GLU A 13 -38.71 1.41 18.24
N LYS A 14 -37.89 2.16 17.48
CA LYS A 14 -38.32 2.91 16.28
C LYS A 14 -37.91 2.27 14.96
N PHE A 15 -37.01 1.28 14.98
CA PHE A 15 -36.43 0.66 13.80
C PHE A 15 -36.30 -0.84 14.03
N ASP A 16 -37.22 -1.63 13.48
CA ASP A 16 -37.31 -3.09 13.71
C ASP A 16 -36.03 -3.84 13.30
N ASP A 17 -35.28 -3.30 12.33
CA ASP A 17 -34.02 -3.88 11.85
C ASP A 17 -32.78 -3.46 12.65
N LEU A 18 -32.91 -2.57 13.65
CA LEU A 18 -31.74 -2.00 14.34
C LEU A 18 -30.92 -3.06 15.09
N TYR A 19 -31.57 -4.03 15.72
CA TYR A 19 -30.86 -5.12 16.41
C TYR A 19 -30.07 -6.00 15.43
N VAL A 20 -30.59 -6.21 14.22
CA VAL A 20 -29.92 -6.97 13.15
C VAL A 20 -28.70 -6.19 12.65
N VAL A 21 -28.85 -4.87 12.46
CA VAL A 21 -27.75 -3.99 12.02
C VAL A 21 -26.66 -3.94 13.09
N ILE A 22 -27.00 -3.68 14.36
CA ILE A 22 -26.04 -3.64 15.48
C ILE A 22 -25.32 -4.99 15.65
N GLY A 23 -26.04 -6.10 15.48
CA GLY A 23 -25.45 -7.45 15.50
C GLY A 23 -24.42 -7.65 14.40
N LYS A 24 -24.76 -7.28 13.15
CA LYS A 24 -23.84 -7.35 12.01
C LYS A 24 -22.62 -6.44 12.19
N GLU A 25 -22.81 -5.23 12.71
CA GLU A 25 -21.70 -4.32 13.01
C GLU A 25 -20.78 -4.86 14.10
N SER A 26 -21.34 -5.46 15.15
CA SER A 26 -20.56 -6.05 16.26
C SER A 26 -19.70 -7.22 15.78
N GLU A 27 -20.25 -8.08 14.92
CA GLU A 27 -19.50 -9.20 14.34
C GLU A 27 -18.38 -8.72 13.40
N LEU A 28 -18.64 -7.68 12.58
CA LEU A 28 -17.62 -7.09 11.72
C LEU A 28 -16.47 -6.48 12.53
N VAL A 29 -16.77 -5.74 13.61
CA VAL A 29 -15.76 -5.18 14.51
C VAL A 29 -14.90 -6.29 15.12
N LYS A 30 -15.52 -7.39 15.53
CA LYS A 30 -14.81 -8.56 16.05
C LYS A 30 -13.86 -9.16 14.99
N ILE A 31 -14.35 -9.40 13.77
CA ILE A 31 -13.53 -9.92 12.67
C ILE A 31 -12.36 -8.98 12.34
N ILE A 32 -12.59 -7.66 12.32
CA ILE A 32 -11.52 -6.68 12.07
C ILE A 32 -10.47 -6.75 13.18
N ALA A 33 -10.89 -6.77 14.45
CA ALA A 33 -9.97 -6.86 15.58
C ALA A 33 -9.12 -8.14 15.53
N GLU A 34 -9.73 -9.28 15.25
CA GLU A 34 -9.03 -10.57 15.09
C GLU A 34 -7.99 -10.50 13.96
N VAL A 35 -8.35 -9.93 12.81
CA VAL A 35 -7.42 -9.82 11.66
C VAL A 35 -6.26 -8.86 11.95
N LEU A 36 -6.50 -7.77 12.68
CA LEU A 36 -5.46 -6.84 13.12
C LEU A 36 -4.48 -7.51 14.09
N GLU A 37 -5.00 -8.27 15.05
CA GLU A 37 -4.16 -9.02 16.01
C GLU A 37 -3.29 -10.06 15.29
N GLU A 38 -3.82 -10.76 14.29
CA GLU A 38 -3.05 -11.72 13.48
C GLU A 38 -2.00 -11.03 12.60
N LEU A 39 -2.26 -9.82 12.10
CA LEU A 39 -1.25 -9.01 11.41
C LEU A 39 -0.12 -8.60 12.36
N ASP A 40 -0.43 -8.22 13.60
CA ASP A 40 0.60 -7.87 14.58
C ASP A 40 1.47 -9.10 14.95
N LYS A 41 0.83 -10.23 15.29
CA LYS A 41 1.53 -11.48 15.63
C LYS A 41 2.43 -11.97 14.50
N SER A 42 1.97 -11.88 13.26
CA SER A 42 2.75 -12.35 12.10
C SER A 42 3.93 -11.44 11.74
N ARG A 43 4.03 -10.22 12.32
CA ARG A 43 5.09 -9.25 12.01
C ARG A 43 6.47 -9.78 12.41
N LYS A 44 6.59 -10.29 13.64
CA LYS A 44 7.83 -10.86 14.15
C LYS A 44 8.25 -12.12 13.38
N TRP A 45 7.28 -12.93 12.96
CA TRP A 45 7.57 -14.10 12.13
C TRP A 45 8.13 -13.70 10.77
N ALA A 46 7.51 -12.72 10.11
CA ALA A 46 7.95 -12.20 8.82
C ALA A 46 9.36 -11.58 8.90
N GLU A 47 9.68 -10.87 9.98
CA GLU A 47 11.01 -10.30 10.23
C GLU A 47 12.12 -11.35 10.35
N LEU A 48 11.80 -12.51 10.91
CA LEU A 48 12.74 -13.63 11.06
C LEU A 48 12.82 -14.47 9.78
N HIS A 49 11.75 -14.53 9.00
CA HIS A 49 11.61 -15.40 7.82
C HIS A 49 11.34 -14.58 6.56
N VAL A 50 12.15 -13.54 6.32
CA VAL A 50 11.93 -12.59 5.21
C VAL A 50 11.98 -13.24 3.83
N ALA A 51 12.76 -14.32 3.68
CA ALA A 51 12.82 -15.07 2.43
C ALA A 51 11.59 -15.99 2.20
N ASP A 52 10.76 -16.20 3.23
CA ASP A 52 9.56 -17.01 3.11
C ASP A 52 8.44 -16.23 2.43
N SER A 53 8.29 -16.45 1.13
CA SER A 53 7.22 -15.84 0.35
C SER A 53 5.82 -16.17 0.90
N CYS A 54 5.63 -17.35 1.51
CA CYS A 54 4.35 -17.78 2.07
C CYS A 54 3.92 -16.87 3.23
N CYS A 55 4.87 -16.37 4.02
CA CYS A 55 4.59 -15.43 5.10
C CYS A 55 3.97 -14.13 4.56
N PHE A 56 4.59 -13.52 3.54
CA PHE A 56 4.05 -12.31 2.92
C PHE A 56 2.77 -12.59 2.10
N HIS A 57 2.59 -13.79 1.56
CA HIS A 57 1.30 -14.20 1.00
C HIS A 57 0.19 -14.22 2.05
N TYR A 58 0.45 -14.77 3.23
CA TYR A 58 -0.50 -14.79 4.33
C TYR A 58 -0.87 -13.38 4.81
N ARG A 59 0.14 -12.52 5.02
CA ARG A 59 -0.08 -11.11 5.38
C ARG A 59 -0.94 -10.38 4.33
N ARG A 60 -0.66 -10.57 3.04
CA ARG A 60 -1.48 -10.03 1.95
C ARG A 60 -2.93 -10.48 2.05
N ARG A 61 -3.19 -11.75 2.38
CA ARG A 61 -4.56 -12.25 2.57
C ARG A 61 -5.28 -11.58 3.73
N LEU A 62 -4.58 -11.33 4.84
CA LEU A 62 -5.15 -10.59 5.98
C LEU A 62 -5.49 -9.14 5.60
N ILE A 63 -4.58 -8.44 4.91
CA ILE A 63 -4.81 -7.06 4.43
C ILE A 63 -6.00 -7.02 3.47
N LEU A 64 -6.10 -7.96 2.50
CA LEU A 64 -7.25 -8.05 1.60
C LEU A 64 -8.57 -8.23 2.36
N LYS A 65 -8.58 -9.11 3.38
CA LYS A 65 -9.77 -9.32 4.21
C LYS A 65 -10.20 -8.03 4.92
N LEU A 66 -9.26 -7.21 5.39
CA LEU A 66 -9.57 -5.90 5.97
C LEU A 66 -10.14 -4.95 4.93
N LEU A 67 -9.49 -4.81 3.77
CA LEU A 67 -9.92 -3.91 2.70
C LEU A 67 -11.31 -4.27 2.16
N GLU A 68 -11.60 -5.57 1.96
CA GLU A 68 -12.91 -6.05 1.51
C GLU A 68 -14.02 -5.77 2.53
N ASN A 69 -13.73 -5.93 3.82
CA ASN A 69 -14.68 -5.65 4.89
C ASN A 69 -15.00 -4.15 5.00
N CYS A 70 -14.05 -3.27 4.67
CA CYS A 70 -14.29 -1.84 4.56
C CYS A 70 -15.15 -1.46 3.34
N SER A 71 -14.95 -2.13 2.20
CA SER A 71 -15.71 -1.83 0.97
C SER A 71 -17.18 -2.27 1.01
N LYS A 72 -17.55 -3.24 1.87
CA LYS A 72 -18.93 -3.74 1.99
C LYS A 72 -19.87 -2.78 2.73
N LYS A 73 -19.36 -1.70 3.34
CA LYS A 73 -20.18 -0.58 3.81
C LYS A 73 -20.44 0.39 2.65
N GLY A 74 -21.46 0.09 1.85
CA GLY A 74 -22.04 1.06 0.93
C GLY A 74 -22.62 2.25 1.70
N CYS A 75 -22.42 3.45 1.14
CA CYS A 75 -23.09 4.73 1.38
C CYS A 75 -24.15 4.76 2.50
N ALA A 76 -23.71 5.07 3.72
CA ALA A 76 -24.51 5.83 4.66
C ALA A 76 -23.64 7.04 5.05
N GLU A 77 -24.11 8.23 4.67
CA GLU A 77 -23.49 9.52 4.98
C GLU A 77 -23.09 9.55 6.47
N GLY A 78 -21.78 9.61 6.75
CA GLY A 78 -21.25 9.86 8.09
C GLY A 78 -20.27 8.83 8.67
N SER A 79 -19.97 7.70 8.03
CA SER A 79 -19.01 6.72 8.60
C SER A 79 -17.55 6.92 8.12
N HIS A 80 -16.99 8.11 8.36
CA HIS A 80 -15.56 8.41 8.13
C HIS A 80 -14.59 7.62 9.04
N VAL A 81 -15.09 6.98 10.11
CA VAL A 81 -14.26 6.43 11.19
C VAL A 81 -13.56 5.11 10.83
N TYR A 82 -14.14 4.28 9.95
CA TYR A 82 -13.58 2.95 9.65
C TYR A 82 -12.74 2.88 8.36
N GLY A 83 -12.99 3.77 7.39
CA GLY A 83 -12.12 3.89 6.20
C GLY A 83 -10.71 4.36 6.58
N CYS A 84 -10.61 5.23 7.58
CA CYS A 84 -9.35 5.76 8.10
C CYS A 84 -8.44 4.67 8.72
N SER A 85 -9.01 3.65 9.37
CA SER A 85 -8.24 2.61 10.07
C SER A 85 -7.49 1.66 9.13
N SER A 86 -8.07 1.31 7.98
CA SER A 86 -7.44 0.37 7.03
C SER A 86 -6.37 1.03 6.17
N LEU A 87 -6.46 2.34 5.96
CA LEU A 87 -5.48 3.11 5.22
C LEU A 87 -4.25 3.43 6.06
N ALA A 88 -4.47 3.85 7.30
CA ALA A 88 -3.38 4.00 8.26
C ALA A 88 -2.58 2.70 8.39
N LEU A 89 -3.25 1.55 8.36
CA LEU A 89 -2.59 0.25 8.35
C LEU A 89 -1.80 -0.02 7.07
N LEU A 90 -2.36 0.30 5.90
CA LEU A 90 -1.65 0.11 4.63
C LEU A 90 -0.40 1.01 4.55
N GLU A 91 -0.50 2.24 5.03
CA GLU A 91 0.62 3.18 5.17
C GLU A 91 1.67 2.67 6.17
N GLU A 92 1.25 2.15 7.32
CA GLU A 92 2.14 1.55 8.31
C GLU A 92 2.87 0.33 7.75
N GLU A 93 2.16 -0.54 7.03
CA GLU A 93 2.73 -1.71 6.38
C GLU A 93 3.72 -1.32 5.28
N LEU A 94 3.42 -0.26 4.51
CA LEU A 94 4.36 0.33 3.56
C LEU A 94 5.63 0.81 4.28
N LYS A 95 5.51 1.58 5.37
CA LYS A 95 6.68 2.06 6.13
C LYS A 95 7.51 0.91 6.71
N TRP A 96 6.85 -0.10 7.27
CA TRP A 96 7.53 -1.28 7.80
C TRP A 96 8.22 -2.09 6.70
N ASN A 97 7.61 -2.23 5.52
CA ASN A 97 8.24 -2.89 4.39
C ASN A 97 9.53 -2.18 3.92
N VAL A 98 9.60 -0.84 3.98
CA VAL A 98 10.85 -0.09 3.71
C VAL A 98 11.94 -0.46 4.71
N VAL A 99 11.61 -0.57 6.01
CA VAL A 99 12.56 -1.01 7.04
C VAL A 99 13.12 -2.40 6.73
N LEU A 100 12.27 -3.33 6.27
CA LEU A 100 12.71 -4.66 5.88
C LEU A 100 13.59 -4.64 4.62
N ILE A 101 13.24 -3.83 3.62
CA ILE A 101 14.00 -3.71 2.36
C ILE A 101 15.42 -3.20 2.64
N HIS A 102 15.58 -2.25 3.55
CA HIS A 102 16.91 -1.77 3.94
C HIS A 102 17.69 -2.77 4.80
N ARG A 103 17.00 -3.52 5.67
CA ARG A 103 17.65 -4.48 6.57
C ARG A 103 18.06 -5.77 5.86
N TYR A 104 17.26 -6.23 4.90
CA TYR A 104 17.41 -7.52 4.23
C TYR A 104 17.54 -7.32 2.72
N ILE A 105 18.73 -6.85 2.35
CA ILE A 105 19.12 -6.53 0.97
C ILE A 105 18.96 -7.75 0.06
N GLY A 106 18.46 -7.53 -1.16
CA GLY A 106 18.39 -8.54 -2.22
C GLY A 106 17.24 -9.55 -2.08
N ARG A 107 16.26 -9.32 -1.19
CA ARG A 107 15.14 -10.25 -0.99
C ARG A 107 13.94 -9.90 -1.87
N GLU A 108 13.76 -10.66 -2.94
CA GLU A 108 12.65 -10.49 -3.90
C GLU A 108 11.27 -10.47 -3.23
N ALA A 109 11.03 -11.32 -2.22
CA ALA A 109 9.74 -11.42 -1.53
C ALA A 109 9.26 -10.07 -0.96
N LEU A 110 10.19 -9.22 -0.50
CA LEU A 110 9.89 -7.88 0.01
C LEU A 110 9.39 -6.95 -1.09
N TRP A 111 9.98 -7.02 -2.28
CA TRP A 111 9.60 -6.21 -3.44
C TRP A 111 8.28 -6.67 -4.06
N VAL A 112 8.03 -7.99 -4.08
CA VAL A 112 6.73 -8.56 -4.45
C VAL A 112 5.63 -8.10 -3.48
N HIS A 113 5.95 -8.05 -2.18
CA HIS A 113 5.05 -7.50 -1.18
C HIS A 113 4.85 -5.98 -1.36
N ARG A 114 5.90 -5.21 -1.61
CA ARG A 114 5.83 -3.76 -1.93
C ARG A 114 4.87 -3.50 -3.09
N ARG A 115 5.03 -4.21 -4.21
CA ARG A 115 4.13 -4.07 -5.39
C ARG A 115 2.67 -4.26 -5.01
N PHE A 116 2.36 -5.26 -4.19
CA PHE A 116 1.00 -5.45 -3.70
C PHE A 116 0.52 -4.23 -2.91
N LEU A 117 1.28 -3.77 -1.91
CA LEU A 117 0.88 -2.65 -1.05
C LEU A 117 0.68 -1.37 -1.88
N SER A 118 1.65 -1.04 -2.74
CA SER A 118 1.61 0.11 -3.64
C SER A 118 0.44 0.05 -4.60
N CYS A 119 0.09 -1.13 -5.13
CA CYS A 119 -1.09 -1.29 -6.00
C CYS A 119 -2.38 -0.85 -5.28
N TYR A 120 -2.58 -1.30 -4.04
CA TYR A 120 -3.78 -0.95 -3.28
C TYR A 120 -3.76 0.51 -2.82
N TRP A 121 -2.59 1.05 -2.47
CA TRP A 121 -2.42 2.44 -2.09
C TRP A 121 -2.74 3.38 -3.27
N MET A 122 -2.16 3.12 -4.44
CA MET A 122 -2.44 3.89 -5.66
C MET A 122 -3.91 3.79 -6.07
N LYS A 123 -4.51 2.58 -6.06
CA LYS A 123 -5.95 2.41 -6.34
C LYS A 123 -6.81 3.23 -5.39
N TYR A 124 -6.46 3.28 -4.11
CA TYR A 124 -7.17 4.12 -3.16
C TYR A 124 -7.08 5.61 -3.53
N LEU A 125 -5.87 6.13 -3.76
CA LEU A 125 -5.66 7.52 -4.13
C LEU A 125 -6.40 7.90 -5.42
N THR A 126 -6.36 7.04 -6.45
CA THR A 126 -7.07 7.24 -7.70
C THR A 126 -8.60 7.16 -7.53
N ASN A 127 -9.11 6.23 -6.74
CA ASN A 127 -10.56 6.12 -6.50
C ASN A 127 -11.10 7.32 -5.72
N GLN A 128 -10.32 7.90 -4.80
CA GLN A 128 -10.70 9.15 -4.15
C GLN A 128 -10.80 10.32 -5.14
N HIS A 129 -9.89 10.38 -6.11
CA HIS A 129 -9.96 11.37 -7.18
C HIS A 129 -11.20 11.19 -8.06
N ALA A 130 -11.54 9.95 -8.44
CA ALA A 130 -12.70 9.65 -9.29
C ALA A 130 -14.07 9.89 -8.60
N LEU A 131 -14.12 9.84 -7.27
CA LEU A 131 -15.35 10.07 -6.49
C LEU A 131 -15.55 11.53 -6.07
N ALA A 132 -14.52 12.38 -6.21
CA ALA A 132 -14.63 13.80 -5.89
C ALA A 132 -15.35 14.56 -7.01
N CYS A 133 -16.46 15.23 -6.68
CA CYS A 133 -17.07 16.23 -7.57
C CYS A 133 -16.06 17.38 -7.77
N PRO A 134 -15.94 18.03 -8.95
CA PRO A 134 -14.96 19.10 -9.19
C PRO A 134 -15.01 20.25 -8.16
N SER A 135 -16.15 20.43 -7.50
CA SER A 135 -16.40 21.41 -6.45
C SER A 135 -16.05 20.96 -5.02
N GLU A 136 -15.72 19.68 -4.81
CA GLU A 136 -15.37 19.07 -3.52
C GLU A 136 -14.02 18.32 -3.57
N LEU A 137 -13.14 18.66 -4.52
CA LEU A 137 -11.74 18.23 -4.48
C LEU A 137 -11.14 18.71 -3.15
N HIS A 138 -11.04 17.80 -2.18
CA HIS A 138 -10.28 18.04 -0.98
C HIS A 138 -8.83 18.29 -1.43
N PRO A 139 -8.22 19.44 -1.14
CA PRO A 139 -6.88 19.82 -1.63
C PRO A 139 -5.73 18.91 -1.13
N GLU A 140 -6.05 17.79 -0.47
CA GLU A 140 -5.11 16.89 0.22
C GLU A 140 -4.77 15.61 -0.56
N VAL A 141 -5.55 15.23 -1.59
CA VAL A 141 -5.32 13.98 -2.35
C VAL A 141 -4.10 14.07 -3.28
N PHE A 142 -3.94 15.19 -3.99
CA PHE A 142 -2.75 15.45 -4.83
C PHE A 142 -1.44 15.43 -4.01
N PRO A 143 -1.35 16.16 -2.88
CA PRO A 143 -0.18 16.09 -2.00
C PRO A 143 0.15 14.69 -1.47
N ALA A 144 -0.85 13.82 -1.26
CA ALA A 144 -0.63 12.47 -0.75
C ALA A 144 -0.02 11.53 -1.81
N PHE A 145 -0.46 11.65 -3.07
CA PHE A 145 0.13 10.90 -4.18
C PHE A 145 1.53 11.39 -4.51
N ASP A 146 1.74 12.70 -4.54
CA ASP A 146 3.05 13.28 -4.79
C ASP A 146 4.08 12.88 -3.74
N ARG A 147 3.69 12.93 -2.46
CA ARG A 147 4.50 12.47 -1.33
C ARG A 147 4.83 10.98 -1.47
N PHE A 148 3.85 10.14 -1.80
CA PHE A 148 4.09 8.72 -2.03
C PHE A 148 5.15 8.50 -3.13
N LEU A 149 5.01 9.18 -4.27
CA LEU A 149 6.00 9.07 -5.34
C LEU A 149 7.40 9.54 -4.93
N GLU A 150 7.50 10.63 -4.17
CA GLU A 150 8.78 11.10 -3.63
C GLU A 150 9.44 10.06 -2.72
N GLU A 151 8.66 9.44 -1.84
CA GLU A 151 9.14 8.36 -0.97
C GLU A 151 9.60 7.14 -1.78
N GLU A 152 8.90 6.77 -2.85
CA GLU A 152 9.34 5.66 -3.73
C GLU A 152 10.62 6.00 -4.51
N VAL A 153 10.75 7.23 -4.99
CA VAL A 153 11.95 7.71 -5.69
C VAL A 153 13.15 7.71 -4.73
N GLU A 154 12.97 8.14 -3.49
CA GLU A 154 14.02 8.09 -2.46
C GLU A 154 14.39 6.65 -2.09
N LEU A 155 13.40 5.75 -1.98
CA LEU A 155 13.65 4.32 -1.77
C LEU A 155 14.48 3.72 -2.92
N LEU A 156 14.17 4.09 -4.18
CA LEU A 156 14.97 3.68 -5.33
C LEU A 156 16.39 4.24 -5.22
N HIS A 157 16.54 5.54 -4.97
CA HIS A 157 17.82 6.21 -4.86
C HIS A 157 18.72 5.53 -3.82
N THR A 158 18.21 5.32 -2.61
CA THR A 158 18.93 4.64 -1.53
C THR A 158 19.33 3.21 -1.89
N CYS A 159 18.48 2.45 -2.57
CA CYS A 159 18.80 1.08 -3.01
C CYS A 159 19.88 1.03 -4.11
N LEU A 160 19.95 2.03 -4.98
CA LEU A 160 20.94 2.09 -6.07
C LEU A 160 22.33 2.54 -5.62
N HIS A 161 22.39 3.29 -4.52
CA HIS A 161 23.61 3.85 -3.94
C HIS A 161 24.27 2.95 -2.88
N ILE A 162 23.74 1.75 -2.65
CA ILE A 162 24.41 0.75 -1.83
C ILE A 162 25.78 0.44 -2.48
N PRO A 163 26.91 0.59 -1.76
CA PRO A 163 28.22 0.32 -2.31
C PRO A 163 28.31 -1.11 -2.80
N ALA A 164 28.85 -1.31 -4.00
CA ALA A 164 29.13 -2.65 -4.48
C ALA A 164 30.17 -3.29 -3.55
N ASP A 165 29.74 -4.32 -2.83
CA ASP A 165 30.53 -5.10 -1.89
C ASP A 165 31.02 -6.42 -2.51
N GLY A 166 30.68 -6.65 -3.78
CA GLY A 166 30.99 -7.87 -4.53
C GLY A 166 30.01 -9.01 -4.27
N PHE A 167 28.96 -8.77 -3.49
CA PHE A 167 27.92 -9.75 -3.20
C PHE A 167 26.73 -9.62 -4.16
N GLU A 168 26.13 -10.75 -4.49
CA GLU A 168 24.98 -10.86 -5.40
C GLU A 168 23.76 -10.11 -4.84
N GLU A 169 23.62 -10.03 -3.52
CA GLU A 169 22.50 -9.35 -2.87
C GLU A 169 22.40 -7.87 -3.20
N THR A 170 23.54 -7.15 -3.30
CA THR A 170 23.57 -5.72 -3.63
C THR A 170 23.13 -5.46 -5.08
N GLU A 171 23.52 -6.36 -5.99
CA GLU A 171 23.08 -6.33 -7.38
C GLU A 171 21.60 -6.66 -7.49
N ALA A 172 21.16 -7.74 -6.84
CA ALA A 172 19.76 -8.15 -6.78
C ALA A 172 18.86 -7.03 -6.22
N GLN A 173 19.31 -6.34 -5.17
CA GLN A 173 18.58 -5.21 -4.60
C GLN A 173 18.38 -4.08 -5.61
N SER A 174 19.45 -3.68 -6.30
CA SER A 174 19.39 -2.65 -7.35
C SER A 174 18.41 -3.06 -8.46
N HIS A 175 18.48 -4.33 -8.88
CA HIS A 175 17.62 -4.89 -9.92
C HIS A 175 16.15 -4.87 -9.50
N HIS A 176 15.84 -5.35 -8.30
CA HIS A 176 14.47 -5.39 -7.79
C HIS A 176 13.88 -3.97 -7.64
N ALA A 177 14.65 -3.03 -7.10
CA ALA A 177 14.25 -1.63 -6.95
C ALA A 177 13.92 -0.98 -8.30
N ALA A 178 14.80 -1.15 -9.28
CA ALA A 178 14.62 -0.57 -10.61
C ALA A 178 13.42 -1.18 -11.35
N THR A 179 13.27 -2.51 -11.30
CA THR A 179 12.11 -3.20 -11.89
C THR A 179 10.80 -2.82 -11.20
N TYR A 180 10.83 -2.62 -9.88
CA TYR A 180 9.69 -2.09 -9.13
C TYR A 180 9.31 -0.69 -9.58
N MET A 181 10.27 0.23 -9.72
CA MET A 181 9.98 1.59 -10.18
C MET A 181 9.42 1.63 -11.61
N LEU A 182 9.93 0.78 -12.50
CA LEU A 182 9.35 0.62 -13.84
C LEU A 182 7.92 0.08 -13.79
N TRP A 183 7.64 -0.84 -12.88
CA TRP A 183 6.28 -1.31 -12.69
C TRP A 183 5.36 -0.16 -12.21
N ILE A 184 5.81 0.66 -11.25
CA ILE A 184 5.08 1.84 -10.76
C ILE A 184 4.79 2.81 -11.91
N SER A 185 5.77 3.14 -12.76
CA SER A 185 5.54 4.07 -13.88
C SER A 185 4.49 3.59 -14.87
N LYS A 186 4.37 2.27 -15.05
CA LYS A 186 3.32 1.67 -15.87
C LYS A 186 1.96 1.61 -15.21
N GLN A 187 1.90 1.57 -13.88
CA GLN A 187 0.62 1.67 -13.17
C GLN A 187 0.06 3.10 -13.19
N ILE A 188 0.94 4.11 -13.33
CA ILE A 188 0.61 5.54 -13.27
C ILE A 188 0.25 6.11 -14.66
N LEU A 189 -0.26 5.30 -15.59
CA LEU A 189 -0.75 5.78 -16.90
C LEU A 189 -2.04 6.61 -16.84
N LEU A 190 -2.24 7.37 -15.76
CA LEU A 190 -3.16 8.51 -15.72
C LEU A 190 -2.37 9.75 -16.18
N PRO A 191 -2.81 10.46 -17.24
CA PRO A 191 -2.05 11.53 -17.90
C PRO A 191 -1.75 12.78 -17.03
N GLU A 192 -2.16 12.78 -15.76
CA GLU A 192 -2.06 13.91 -14.84
C GLU A 192 -0.81 13.87 -13.94
N PHE A 193 -0.06 12.76 -13.91
CA PHE A 193 1.03 12.56 -12.93
C PHE A 193 2.43 12.70 -13.54
N ARG A 194 3.20 13.66 -13.01
CA ARG A 194 4.55 14.07 -13.44
C ARG A 194 5.68 13.13 -12.99
N MET A 195 5.50 11.82 -13.14
CA MET A 195 6.49 10.85 -12.67
C MET A 195 7.83 10.96 -13.41
N GLU A 196 7.82 11.29 -14.71
CA GLU A 196 9.04 11.52 -15.49
C GLU A 196 9.87 12.71 -15.00
N GLU A 197 9.22 13.80 -14.56
CA GLU A 197 9.91 14.98 -14.05
C GLU A 197 10.66 14.65 -12.75
N LYS A 198 10.04 13.87 -11.85
CA LYS A 198 10.69 13.42 -10.60
C LYS A 198 11.84 12.44 -10.85
N LEU A 199 11.74 11.61 -11.89
CA LEU A 199 12.80 10.67 -12.27
C LEU A 199 13.98 11.33 -13.01
N HIS A 200 13.77 12.50 -13.61
CA HIS A 200 14.80 13.22 -14.36
C HIS A 200 16.00 13.61 -13.48
N GLU A 201 15.78 13.90 -12.19
CA GLU A 201 16.84 14.23 -11.23
C GLU A 201 17.81 13.06 -10.97
N LEU A 202 17.35 11.82 -11.14
CA LEU A 202 18.17 10.61 -11.04
C LEU A 202 18.83 10.20 -12.37
N GLY A 203 18.77 11.06 -13.39
CA GLY A 203 19.22 10.77 -14.76
C GLY A 203 18.16 10.11 -15.64
N GLY A 204 16.91 10.03 -15.17
CA GLY A 204 15.81 9.35 -15.85
C GLY A 204 15.82 7.84 -15.60
N LEU A 205 14.64 7.25 -15.42
CA LEU A 205 14.47 5.81 -15.18
C LEU A 205 15.12 4.95 -16.28
N LYS A 206 15.10 5.44 -17.53
CA LYS A 206 15.78 4.81 -18.66
C LYS A 206 17.28 4.71 -18.43
N ALA A 207 17.95 5.79 -18.04
CA ALA A 207 19.40 5.75 -17.82
C ALA A 207 19.78 4.86 -16.63
N ILE A 208 18.97 4.87 -15.56
CA ILE A 208 19.15 4.02 -14.38
C ILE A 208 19.10 2.53 -14.78
N LEU A 209 18.04 2.13 -15.49
CA LEU A 209 17.85 0.75 -15.94
C LEU A 209 18.96 0.31 -16.89
N MET A 210 19.38 1.18 -17.82
CA MET A 210 20.45 0.88 -18.76
C MET A 210 21.82 0.78 -18.09
N LYS A 211 22.11 1.60 -17.07
CA LYS A 211 23.37 1.59 -16.34
C LYS A 211 23.55 0.37 -15.44
N LYS A 212 22.47 -0.09 -14.79
CA LYS A 212 22.51 -1.15 -13.78
C LYS A 212 22.10 -2.53 -14.30
N CYS A 213 21.36 -2.61 -15.40
CA CYS A 213 20.84 -3.86 -15.94
C CYS A 213 21.03 -3.89 -17.47
N SER A 214 22.28 -3.71 -17.93
CA SER A 214 22.63 -3.67 -19.36
C SER A 214 22.23 -4.92 -20.12
N GLU A 215 22.18 -6.08 -19.45
CA GLU A 215 21.73 -7.35 -20.06
C GLU A 215 20.25 -7.31 -20.49
N MET A 216 19.46 -6.50 -19.79
CA MET A 216 18.03 -6.34 -20.04
C MET A 216 17.72 -5.08 -20.86
N SER A 217 18.76 -4.39 -21.37
CA SER A 217 18.67 -3.15 -22.17
C SER A 217 17.59 -3.24 -23.26
N GLN A 218 17.59 -4.28 -24.08
CA GLN A 218 16.63 -4.44 -25.17
C GLN A 218 15.18 -4.65 -24.71
N ILE A 219 14.99 -5.15 -23.50
CA ILE A 219 13.68 -5.32 -22.87
C ILE A 219 13.24 -3.97 -22.28
N TRP A 220 14.16 -3.24 -21.64
CA TRP A 220 13.88 -1.90 -21.11
C TRP A 220 13.59 -0.88 -22.20
N GLU A 221 14.32 -0.90 -23.32
CA GLU A 221 14.06 -0.07 -24.50
C GLU A 221 12.62 -0.23 -24.99
N ARG A 222 12.17 -1.47 -25.21
CA ARG A 222 10.81 -1.76 -25.65
C ARG A 222 9.72 -1.43 -24.63
N LEU A 223 10.06 -1.37 -23.34
CA LEU A 223 9.11 -1.11 -22.27
C LEU A 223 8.98 0.38 -21.93
N LEU A 224 9.91 1.22 -22.41
CA LEU A 224 10.01 2.66 -22.19
C LEU A 224 9.74 3.49 -23.46
N GLU A 225 9.48 2.82 -24.60
CA GLU A 225 8.88 3.39 -25.83
C GLU A 225 7.34 3.43 -25.72
#